data_AF-A0A9D4HC51-F1
#
_entry.id   AF-A0A9D4HC51-F1
#
_cell.length_a   1.000
_cell.length_b   1.000
_cell.length_c   1.000
_cell.angle_alpha   90.00
_cell.angle_beta   90.00
_cell.angle_gamma   90.00
#
_symmetry.space_group_name_H-M   'P 1'
#
loop_
_entity.id
_entity.type
_entity.pdbx_description
1 polymer ?
#
loop_
_entity_poly.entity_id
_entity_poly.type
_entity_poly.pdbx_seq_one_letter_code
_entity_poly.pdbx_strand_id
1 'polypeptide(L)'
;MRVRSHMFICKYVRTCACIHTYIHACMHARTHARTHARAPTHARTHTHTHTFTHTHIHTDAHTHIHTYIHTYIHTYIHTYIHTYIHTYIHTYIHTYIHTYIHTYIHTYIQTYIHTYIHTYILNTYIHTYIHTYIHTYIHTYIHTYIHTYIHTYIHTYIHTYIHTYIHTYIHTYIHTYIHTYIHTYIHTYIHTYIHTYIHTYIHIIGPFNAYDNKLAAQCLAHISTKCSW
;
A
#
# COMPACT_ATOMS: atom_id res chain seq x y z
N MET A 1 -6.11 -63.84 148.40
CA MET A 1 -6.47 -63.95 146.96
C MET A 1 -7.27 -62.73 146.46
N ARG A 2 -6.86 -61.51 146.84
CA ARG A 2 -7.67 -60.28 146.73
C ARG A 2 -7.10 -59.21 145.80
N VAL A 3 -5.98 -59.50 145.13
CA VAL A 3 -5.25 -58.52 144.28
C VAL A 3 -5.30 -58.91 142.80
N ARG A 4 -5.63 -60.18 142.47
CA ARG A 4 -5.71 -60.64 141.07
C ARG A 4 -6.99 -60.18 140.36
N SER A 5 -8.18 -60.30 140.96
CA SER A 5 -9.45 -60.03 140.25
C SER A 5 -9.72 -58.55 139.92
N HIS A 6 -9.36 -57.61 140.80
CA HIS A 6 -9.50 -56.17 140.52
C HIS A 6 -8.52 -55.69 139.44
N MET A 7 -7.33 -56.31 139.42
CA MET A 7 -6.32 -56.11 138.39
C MET A 7 -6.76 -56.70 137.04
N PHE A 8 -7.59 -57.75 137.02
CA PHE A 8 -8.18 -58.31 135.81
C PHE A 8 -9.28 -57.41 135.22
N ILE A 9 -10.21 -56.91 136.04
CA ILE A 9 -11.31 -56.03 135.56
C ILE A 9 -10.75 -54.67 135.10
N CYS A 10 -9.82 -54.08 135.85
CA CYS A 10 -9.20 -52.81 135.49
C CYS A 10 -8.27 -52.96 134.26
N LYS A 11 -7.58 -54.10 134.09
CA LYS A 11 -6.91 -54.44 132.83
C LYS A 11 -7.92 -54.58 131.69
N TYR A 12 -9.04 -55.27 131.89
CA TYR A 12 -10.04 -55.54 130.86
C TYR A 12 -10.72 -54.26 130.32
N VAL A 13 -11.11 -53.36 131.23
CA VAL A 13 -11.70 -52.05 130.88
C VAL A 13 -10.66 -51.12 130.22
N ARG A 14 -9.40 -51.08 130.71
CA ARG A 14 -8.31 -50.36 130.02
C ARG A 14 -8.01 -50.95 128.65
N THR A 15 -8.00 -52.26 128.50
CA THR A 15 -7.77 -52.90 127.19
C THR A 15 -8.91 -52.62 126.24
N CYS A 16 -10.17 -52.64 126.70
CA CYS A 16 -11.34 -52.36 125.86
C CYS A 16 -11.37 -50.89 125.41
N ALA A 17 -11.13 -49.93 126.31
CA ALA A 17 -11.01 -48.52 125.96
C ALA A 17 -9.82 -48.24 125.02
N CYS A 18 -8.68 -48.91 125.25
CA CYS A 18 -7.49 -48.79 124.39
C CYS A 18 -7.71 -49.41 123.01
N ILE A 19 -8.43 -50.53 122.91
CA ILE A 19 -8.82 -51.14 121.64
C ILE A 19 -9.81 -50.24 120.89
N HIS A 20 -10.79 -49.66 121.57
CA HIS A 20 -11.76 -48.75 120.95
C HIS A 20 -11.10 -47.45 120.45
N THR A 21 -10.26 -46.80 121.27
CA THR A 21 -9.52 -45.60 120.84
C THR A 21 -8.50 -45.92 119.74
N TYR A 22 -7.86 -47.08 119.77
CA TYR A 22 -6.96 -47.54 118.72
C TYR A 22 -7.70 -47.80 117.41
N ILE A 23 -8.85 -48.47 117.44
CA ILE A 23 -9.68 -48.70 116.24
C ILE A 23 -10.21 -47.37 115.70
N HIS A 24 -10.73 -46.48 116.55
CA HIS A 24 -11.23 -45.18 116.11
C HIS A 24 -10.12 -44.30 115.54
N ALA A 25 -8.96 -44.21 116.20
CA ALA A 25 -7.79 -43.49 115.70
C ALA A 25 -7.28 -44.10 114.38
N CYS A 26 -7.28 -45.43 114.24
CA CYS A 26 -6.84 -46.10 113.02
C CYS A 26 -7.84 -45.91 111.87
N MET A 27 -9.15 -45.91 112.14
CA MET A 27 -10.18 -45.58 111.15
C MET A 27 -10.09 -44.11 110.73
N HIS A 28 -9.94 -43.18 111.67
CA HIS A 28 -9.81 -41.74 111.38
C HIS A 28 -8.50 -41.42 110.64
N ALA A 29 -7.40 -42.06 111.00
CA ALA A 29 -6.13 -41.96 110.27
C ALA A 29 -6.25 -42.55 108.86
N ARG A 30 -6.96 -43.66 108.67
CA ARG A 30 -7.22 -44.24 107.34
C ARG A 30 -8.14 -43.38 106.48
N THR A 31 -9.19 -42.78 107.03
CA THR A 31 -10.08 -41.88 106.27
C THR A 31 -9.37 -40.57 105.95
N HIS A 32 -8.59 -40.00 106.87
CA HIS A 32 -7.78 -38.81 106.63
C HIS A 32 -6.66 -39.06 105.60
N ALA A 33 -5.96 -40.19 105.68
CA ALA A 33 -4.96 -40.58 104.69
C ALA A 33 -5.59 -40.83 103.30
N ARG A 34 -6.76 -41.46 103.24
CA ARG A 34 -7.48 -41.68 101.97
C ARG A 34 -7.99 -40.38 101.35
N THR A 35 -8.49 -39.44 102.15
CA THR A 35 -8.95 -38.13 101.65
C THR A 35 -7.76 -37.27 101.19
N HIS A 36 -6.66 -37.24 101.95
CA HIS A 36 -5.42 -36.56 101.54
C HIS A 36 -4.74 -37.19 100.33
N ALA A 37 -4.84 -38.50 100.11
CA ALA A 37 -4.34 -39.14 98.90
C ALA A 37 -5.23 -38.86 97.67
N ARG A 38 -6.54 -38.64 97.89
CA ARG A 38 -7.54 -38.41 96.82
C ARG A 38 -7.58 -36.97 96.33
N ALA A 39 -7.26 -35.99 97.18
CA ALA A 39 -7.21 -34.57 96.79
C ALA A 39 -6.17 -34.24 95.70
N PRO A 40 -4.89 -34.64 95.79
CA PRO A 40 -3.88 -34.33 94.76
C PRO A 40 -4.09 -35.15 93.49
N THR A 41 -4.63 -36.37 93.59
CA THR A 41 -5.00 -37.16 92.41
C THR A 41 -6.18 -36.54 91.67
N HIS A 42 -7.19 -36.03 92.39
CA HIS A 42 -8.31 -35.32 91.77
C HIS A 42 -7.89 -33.97 91.16
N ALA A 43 -7.05 -33.19 91.85
CA ALA A 43 -6.54 -31.93 91.31
C ALA A 43 -5.71 -32.15 90.05
N ARG A 44 -4.86 -33.19 90.03
CA ARG A 44 -4.04 -33.55 88.85
C ARG A 44 -4.86 -34.10 87.70
N THR A 45 -5.89 -34.92 87.95
CA THR A 45 -6.78 -35.37 86.88
C THR A 45 -7.62 -34.23 86.34
N HIS A 46 -8.10 -33.31 87.21
CA HIS A 46 -8.85 -32.13 86.79
C HIS A 46 -7.99 -31.16 85.97
N THR A 47 -6.77 -30.84 86.41
CA THR A 47 -5.88 -29.96 85.63
C THR A 47 -5.40 -30.62 84.35
N HIS A 48 -5.08 -31.91 84.35
CA HIS A 48 -4.70 -32.62 83.12
C HIS A 48 -5.86 -32.70 82.12
N THR A 49 -7.07 -33.06 82.58
CA THR A 49 -8.24 -33.11 81.70
C THR A 49 -8.64 -31.73 81.23
N HIS A 50 -8.68 -30.71 82.08
CA HIS A 50 -8.97 -29.34 81.69
C HIS A 50 -7.93 -28.77 80.73
N THR A 51 -6.63 -28.98 81.00
CA THR A 51 -5.57 -28.47 80.13
C THR A 51 -5.57 -29.23 78.81
N PHE A 52 -5.67 -30.56 78.81
CA PHE A 52 -5.71 -31.36 77.58
C PHE A 52 -6.95 -31.06 76.74
N THR A 53 -8.14 -31.00 77.35
CA THR A 53 -9.36 -30.66 76.60
C THR A 53 -9.32 -29.22 76.12
N HIS A 54 -8.95 -28.26 76.97
CA HIS A 54 -8.89 -26.86 76.57
C HIS A 54 -7.81 -26.65 75.50
N THR A 55 -6.56 -27.05 75.70
CA THR A 55 -5.50 -26.81 74.71
C THR A 55 -5.70 -27.66 73.46
N HIS A 56 -6.05 -28.94 73.56
CA HIS A 56 -6.21 -29.75 72.36
C HIS A 56 -7.44 -29.32 71.57
N ILE A 57 -8.60 -29.16 72.21
CA ILE A 57 -9.83 -28.80 71.49
C ILE A 57 -9.78 -27.35 71.01
N HIS A 58 -9.35 -26.41 71.85
CA HIS A 58 -9.27 -25.00 71.43
C HIS A 58 -8.21 -24.79 70.36
N THR A 59 -7.02 -25.39 70.50
CA THR A 59 -5.93 -25.15 69.56
C THR A 59 -6.15 -25.92 68.25
N ASP A 60 -6.68 -27.15 68.26
CA ASP A 60 -7.06 -27.82 66.99
C ASP A 60 -8.24 -27.11 66.34
N ALA A 61 -9.30 -26.78 67.07
CA ALA A 61 -10.43 -26.10 66.47
C ALA A 61 -10.00 -24.74 65.91
N HIS A 62 -9.22 -23.96 66.65
CA HIS A 62 -8.74 -22.67 66.19
C HIS A 62 -7.80 -22.81 65.00
N THR A 63 -6.81 -23.70 65.05
CA THR A 63 -5.86 -23.88 63.94
C THR A 63 -6.53 -24.45 62.71
N HIS A 64 -7.44 -25.42 62.85
CA HIS A 64 -8.14 -26.04 61.74
C HIS A 64 -9.14 -25.07 61.10
N ILE A 65 -9.91 -24.33 61.90
CA ILE A 65 -10.82 -23.30 61.39
C ILE A 65 -10.01 -22.17 60.74
N HIS A 66 -8.96 -21.68 61.41
CA HIS A 66 -8.13 -20.61 60.86
C HIS A 66 -7.43 -21.03 59.57
N THR A 67 -6.78 -22.20 59.53
CA THR A 67 -6.12 -22.67 58.31
C THR A 67 -7.13 -23.00 57.23
N TYR A 68 -8.25 -23.65 57.52
CA TYR A 68 -9.26 -23.96 56.51
C TYR A 68 -9.89 -22.69 55.94
N ILE A 69 -10.34 -21.77 56.78
CA ILE A 69 -10.93 -20.50 56.34
C ILE A 69 -9.87 -19.66 55.62
N HIS A 70 -8.69 -19.49 56.20
CA HIS A 70 -7.63 -18.70 55.58
C HIS A 70 -7.22 -19.30 54.25
N THR A 71 -6.90 -20.60 54.17
CA THR A 71 -6.48 -21.21 52.91
C THR A 71 -7.62 -21.23 51.90
N TYR A 72 -8.84 -21.60 52.27
CA TYR A 72 -9.96 -21.66 51.34
C TYR A 72 -10.33 -20.26 50.82
N ILE A 73 -10.53 -19.29 51.72
CA ILE A 73 -10.87 -17.92 51.33
C ILE A 73 -9.71 -17.27 50.59
N HIS A 74 -8.49 -17.35 51.10
CA HIS A 74 -7.34 -16.75 50.44
C HIS A 74 -7.11 -17.39 49.07
N THR A 75 -7.07 -18.73 48.96
CA THR A 75 -6.85 -19.36 47.65
C THR A 75 -8.02 -19.11 46.72
N TYR A 76 -9.27 -19.23 47.16
CA TYR A 76 -10.42 -19.01 46.28
C TYR A 76 -10.50 -17.56 45.82
N ILE A 77 -10.44 -16.60 46.74
CA ILE A 77 -10.51 -15.17 46.40
C ILE A 77 -9.28 -14.75 45.61
N HIS A 78 -8.08 -15.10 46.05
CA HIS A 78 -6.86 -14.73 45.34
C HIS A 78 -6.83 -15.36 43.96
N THR A 79 -7.08 -16.67 43.82
CA THR A 79 -7.06 -17.31 42.49
C THR A 79 -8.18 -16.77 41.62
N TYR A 80 -9.41 -16.65 42.11
CA TYR A 80 -10.53 -16.16 41.31
C TYR A 80 -10.34 -14.71 40.88
N ILE A 81 -10.04 -13.81 41.81
CA ILE A 81 -9.81 -12.40 41.50
C ILE A 81 -8.57 -12.23 40.63
N HIS A 82 -7.44 -12.84 41.01
CA HIS A 82 -6.22 -12.72 40.22
C HIS A 82 -6.40 -13.30 38.83
N THR A 83 -6.94 -14.51 38.69
CA THR A 83 -7.14 -15.11 37.36
C THR A 83 -8.16 -14.32 36.55
N TYR A 84 -9.31 -13.95 37.12
CA TYR A 84 -10.34 -13.22 36.39
C TYR A 84 -9.85 -11.83 35.96
N ILE A 85 -9.29 -11.05 36.89
CA ILE A 85 -8.78 -9.70 36.58
C ILE A 85 -7.59 -9.80 35.64
N HIS A 86 -6.60 -10.65 35.94
CA HIS A 86 -5.42 -10.79 35.09
C HIS A 86 -5.81 -11.27 33.70
N THR A 87 -6.61 -12.34 33.58
CA THR A 87 -7.01 -12.83 32.25
C THR A 87 -7.88 -11.82 31.53
N TYR A 88 -8.87 -11.21 32.17
CA TYR A 88 -9.75 -10.24 31.51
C TYR A 88 -8.99 -8.99 31.09
N ILE A 89 -8.22 -8.37 31.98
CA ILE A 89 -7.44 -7.17 31.65
C ILE A 89 -6.36 -7.50 30.64
N HIS A 90 -5.59 -8.57 30.84
CA HIS A 90 -4.52 -8.93 29.91
C HIS A 90 -5.09 -9.29 28.55
N THR A 91 -6.14 -10.12 28.46
CA THR A 91 -6.74 -10.47 27.17
C THR A 91 -7.39 -9.26 26.54
N TYR A 92 -8.15 -8.44 27.26
CA TYR A 92 -8.80 -7.27 26.70
C TYR A 92 -7.79 -6.24 26.21
N ILE A 93 -6.82 -5.86 27.05
CA ILE A 93 -5.78 -4.90 26.67
C ILE A 93 -4.91 -5.47 25.54
N HIS A 94 -4.42 -6.70 25.68
CA HIS A 94 -3.58 -7.31 24.65
C HIS A 94 -4.35 -7.45 23.34
N THR A 95 -5.56 -8.03 23.34
CA THR A 95 -6.34 -8.18 22.11
C THR A 95 -6.72 -6.83 21.55
N TYR A 96 -7.23 -5.88 22.34
CA TYR A 96 -7.65 -4.58 21.83
C TYR A 96 -6.46 -3.78 21.29
N ILE A 97 -5.39 -3.62 22.07
CA ILE A 97 -4.21 -2.87 21.64
C ILE A 97 -3.53 -3.59 20.47
N HIS A 98 -3.27 -4.90 20.58
CA HIS A 98 -2.60 -5.63 19.51
C HIS A 98 -3.46 -5.63 18.24
N THR A 99 -4.74 -5.98 18.31
CA THR A 99 -5.58 -5.98 17.10
C THR A 99 -5.75 -4.57 16.56
N TYR A 100 -6.04 -3.57 17.38
CA TYR A 100 -6.24 -2.20 16.90
C TYR A 100 -4.96 -1.63 16.30
N ILE A 101 -3.84 -1.67 17.02
CA ILE A 101 -2.57 -1.13 16.52
C ILE A 101 -2.08 -1.94 15.32
N HIS A 102 -2.05 -3.27 15.41
CA HIS A 102 -1.57 -4.10 14.32
C HIS A 102 -2.45 -3.96 13.09
N THR A 103 -3.78 -4.09 13.21
CA THR A 103 -4.66 -3.96 12.05
C THR A 103 -4.65 -2.55 11.50
N TYR A 104 -4.74 -1.51 12.34
CA TYR A 104 -4.76 -0.13 11.86
C TYR A 104 -3.44 0.26 11.20
N ILE A 105 -2.30 0.03 11.86
CA ILE A 105 -0.99 0.36 11.29
C ILE A 105 -0.70 -0.49 10.06
N HIS A 106 -0.91 -1.81 10.13
CA HIS A 106 -0.65 -2.67 8.98
C HIS A 106 -1.56 -2.33 7.81
N THR A 107 -2.87 -2.18 8.01
CA THR A 107 -3.78 -1.83 6.92
C THR A 107 -3.50 -0.44 6.38
N TYR A 108 -3.27 0.56 7.24
CA TYR A 108 -2.98 1.93 6.80
C TYR A 108 -1.67 2.02 6.03
N ILE A 109 -0.58 1.45 6.56
CA ILE A 109 0.72 1.45 5.88
C ILE A 109 0.65 0.63 4.59
N GLN A 110 0.09 -0.58 4.64
CA GLN A 110 -0.01 -1.44 3.46
C GLN A 110 -0.84 -0.77 2.37
N THR A 111 -2.02 -0.22 2.71
CA THR A 111 -2.88 0.46 1.73
C THR A 111 -2.20 1.71 1.21
N TYR A 112 -1.70 2.59 2.08
CA TYR A 112 -1.06 3.84 1.66
C TYR A 112 0.16 3.60 0.77
N ILE A 113 1.08 2.73 1.19
CA ILE A 113 2.28 2.39 0.40
C ILE A 113 1.87 1.70 -0.90
N HIS A 114 0.98 0.71 -0.85
CA HIS A 114 0.56 -0.01 -2.05
C HIS A 114 -0.13 0.91 -3.03
N THR A 115 -1.10 1.73 -2.59
CA THR A 115 -1.78 2.68 -3.46
C THR A 115 -0.80 3.71 -3.98
N TYR A 116 0.00 4.35 -3.13
CA TYR A 116 0.90 5.43 -3.54
C TYR A 116 1.95 4.93 -4.53
N ILE A 117 2.61 3.81 -4.26
CA ILE A 117 3.62 3.27 -5.17
C ILE A 117 2.96 2.74 -6.45
N HIS A 118 1.89 1.95 -6.34
CA HIS A 118 1.32 1.29 -7.50
C HIS A 118 0.58 2.26 -8.43
N THR A 119 -0.26 3.15 -7.89
CA THR A 119 -0.99 4.10 -8.72
C THR A 119 -0.11 5.26 -9.16
N TYR A 120 0.66 5.86 -8.25
CA TYR A 120 1.39 7.08 -8.56
C TYR A 120 2.65 6.81 -9.38
N ILE A 121 3.48 5.86 -8.96
CA ILE A 121 4.75 5.58 -9.65
C ILE A 121 4.49 4.73 -10.88
N LEU A 122 3.82 3.59 -10.72
CA LEU A 122 3.72 2.62 -11.80
C LEU A 122 2.71 3.07 -12.84
N ASN A 123 1.51 3.47 -12.42
CA ASN A 123 0.47 3.84 -13.38
C ASN A 123 0.73 5.23 -13.96
N THR A 124 0.82 6.28 -13.15
CA THR A 124 1.04 7.63 -13.72
C THR A 124 2.38 7.73 -14.43
N TYR A 125 3.51 7.37 -13.81
CA TYR A 125 4.80 7.63 -14.44
C TYR A 125 5.02 6.75 -15.67
N ILE A 126 4.82 5.43 -15.57
CA ILE A 126 5.11 4.53 -16.70
C ILE A 126 4.04 4.69 -17.78
N HIS A 127 2.75 4.67 -17.43
CA HIS A 127 1.71 4.77 -18.44
C HIS A 127 1.75 6.14 -19.11
N THR A 128 1.76 7.25 -18.37
CA THR A 128 1.74 8.56 -19.04
C THR A 128 3.05 8.83 -19.77
N TYR A 129 4.22 8.51 -19.20
CA TYR A 129 5.49 8.81 -19.88
C TYR A 129 5.68 7.91 -21.11
N ILE A 130 5.48 6.59 -20.99
CA ILE A 130 5.64 5.69 -22.13
C ILE A 130 4.55 5.94 -23.17
N HIS A 131 3.29 6.05 -22.77
CA HIS A 131 2.21 6.29 -23.73
C HIS A 131 2.36 7.65 -24.41
N THR A 132 2.60 8.74 -23.67
CA THR A 132 2.77 10.05 -24.31
C THR A 132 4.03 10.08 -25.15
N TYR A 133 5.17 9.59 -24.67
CA TYR A 133 6.42 9.63 -25.43
C TYR A 133 6.34 8.75 -26.69
N ILE A 134 5.92 7.49 -26.57
CA ILE A 134 5.80 6.59 -27.73
C ILE A 134 4.72 7.08 -28.68
N HIS A 135 3.51 7.40 -28.19
CA HIS A 135 2.43 7.84 -29.06
C HIS A 135 2.79 9.16 -29.73
N THR A 136 3.25 10.18 -29.01
CA THR A 136 3.58 11.45 -29.64
C THR A 136 4.77 11.30 -30.57
N TYR A 137 5.86 10.64 -30.16
CA TYR A 137 7.04 10.52 -31.00
C TYR A 137 6.78 9.69 -32.25
N ILE A 138 6.18 8.49 -32.11
CA ILE A 138 5.89 7.62 -33.25
C ILE A 138 4.83 8.27 -34.14
N HIS A 139 3.72 8.75 -33.56
CA HIS A 139 2.65 9.35 -34.37
C HIS A 139 3.15 10.61 -35.08
N THR A 140 3.82 11.53 -34.39
CA THR A 140 4.33 12.75 -35.03
C THR A 140 5.40 12.42 -36.04
N TYR A 141 6.37 11.54 -35.74
CA TYR A 141 7.43 11.20 -36.67
C TYR A 141 6.89 10.48 -37.91
N ILE A 142 6.07 9.44 -37.74
CA ILE A 142 5.49 8.70 -38.86
C ILE A 142 4.54 9.60 -39.65
N HIS A 143 3.63 10.31 -38.99
CA HIS A 143 2.68 11.18 -39.68
C HIS A 143 3.41 12.30 -40.41
N THR A 144 4.33 13.02 -39.77
CA THR A 144 5.07 14.09 -40.44
C THR A 144 5.95 13.55 -41.54
N TYR A 145 6.71 12.48 -41.32
CA TYR A 145 7.60 11.92 -42.34
C TYR A 145 6.82 11.39 -43.53
N ILE A 146 5.80 10.56 -43.31
CA ILE A 146 4.99 10.00 -44.40
C ILE A 146 4.21 11.12 -45.10
N HIS A 147 3.53 11.99 -44.34
CA HIS A 147 2.76 13.07 -44.96
C HIS A 147 3.67 14.01 -45.73
N THR A 148 4.78 14.48 -45.16
CA THR A 148 5.68 15.39 -45.86
C THR A 148 6.36 14.70 -47.03
N TYR A 149 6.87 13.48 -46.89
CA TYR A 149 7.54 12.78 -47.97
C TYR A 149 6.57 12.46 -49.11
N ILE A 150 5.41 11.87 -48.82
CA ILE A 150 4.42 11.55 -49.84
C ILE A 150 3.86 12.83 -50.46
N HIS A 151 3.45 13.81 -49.66
CA HIS A 151 2.91 15.06 -50.19
C HIS A 151 3.95 15.78 -51.04
N THR A 152 5.18 15.97 -50.55
CA THR A 152 6.21 16.67 -51.31
C THR A 152 6.63 15.88 -52.54
N TYR A 153 6.85 14.57 -52.44
CA TYR A 153 7.26 13.75 -53.57
C TYR A 153 6.17 13.68 -54.65
N ILE A 154 4.93 13.37 -54.27
CA ILE A 154 3.82 13.30 -55.21
C ILE A 154 3.53 14.69 -55.79
N HIS A 155 3.43 15.72 -54.95
CA HIS A 155 3.15 17.08 -55.43
C HIS A 155 4.27 17.56 -56.34
N THR A 156 5.54 17.44 -55.95
CA THR A 156 6.66 17.89 -56.78
C THR A 156 6.76 17.05 -58.06
N TYR A 157 6.67 15.73 -57.99
CA TYR A 157 6.77 14.87 -59.17
C TYR A 157 5.61 15.13 -60.14
N ILE A 158 4.37 15.11 -59.67
CA ILE A 158 3.20 15.36 -60.52
C ILE A 158 3.22 16.79 -61.04
N HIS A 159 3.42 17.78 -60.18
CA HIS A 159 3.42 19.18 -60.60
C HIS A 159 4.56 19.45 -61.58
N THR A 160 5.79 19.03 -61.28
CA THR A 160 6.92 19.26 -62.18
C THR A 160 6.76 18.47 -63.46
N TYR A 161 6.41 17.19 -63.42
CA TYR A 161 6.27 16.37 -64.63
C TYR A 161 5.13 16.88 -65.51
N ILE A 162 3.92 17.06 -64.96
CA ILE A 162 2.77 17.55 -65.74
C ILE A 162 3.03 18.97 -66.22
N HIS A 163 3.45 19.88 -65.34
CA HIS A 163 3.67 21.27 -65.74
C HIS A 163 4.80 21.36 -66.77
N THR A 164 5.95 20.71 -66.55
CA THR A 164 7.04 20.78 -67.52
C THR A 164 6.66 20.08 -68.81
N TYR A 165 6.08 18.88 -68.78
CA TYR A 165 5.71 18.16 -70.00
C TYR A 165 4.64 18.90 -70.78
N ILE A 166 3.53 19.30 -70.16
CA ILE A 166 2.46 20.03 -70.84
C ILE A 166 2.95 21.40 -71.30
N HIS A 167 3.60 22.17 -70.43
CA HIS A 167 4.08 23.50 -70.80
C HIS A 167 5.12 23.40 -71.91
N THR A 168 6.15 22.55 -71.78
CA THR A 168 7.17 22.43 -72.83
C THR A 168 6.57 21.87 -74.11
N TYR A 169 5.76 20.82 -74.06
CA TYR A 169 5.19 20.22 -75.27
C TYR A 169 4.24 21.18 -75.97
N ILE A 170 3.27 21.77 -75.25
CA ILE A 170 2.32 22.72 -75.84
C ILE A 170 3.05 23.98 -76.29
N HIS A 171 3.89 24.58 -75.45
CA HIS A 171 4.60 25.80 -75.82
C HIS A 171 5.54 25.54 -76.99
N THR A 172 6.36 24.49 -76.98
CA THR A 172 7.27 24.20 -78.10
C THR A 172 6.48 23.84 -79.34
N TYR A 173 5.47 22.98 -79.27
CA TYR A 173 4.69 22.59 -80.44
C TYR A 173 3.93 23.77 -81.03
N ILE A 174 3.17 24.52 -80.23
CA ILE A 174 2.41 25.67 -80.72
C ILE A 174 3.36 26.76 -81.19
N HIS A 175 4.35 27.13 -80.38
CA HIS A 175 5.29 28.19 -80.76
C HIS A 175 6.07 27.80 -82.01
N THR A 176 6.68 26.61 -82.07
CA THR A 176 7.44 26.20 -83.26
C THR A 176 6.52 26.03 -84.45
N TYR A 177 5.36 25.40 -84.34
CA TYR A 177 4.46 25.20 -85.47
C TYR A 177 3.92 26.52 -86.00
N ILE A 178 3.36 27.36 -85.13
CA ILE A 178 2.82 28.67 -85.54
C ILE A 178 3.95 29.58 -86.03
N HIS A 179 5.03 29.72 -85.27
CA HIS A 179 6.13 30.59 -85.67
C HIS A 179 6.77 30.11 -86.96
N THR A 180 7.12 28.83 -87.08
CA THR A 180 7.74 28.33 -88.32
C THR A 180 6.76 28.39 -89.48
N TYR A 181 5.50 27.99 -89.32
CA TYR A 181 4.53 28.03 -90.41
C TYR A 181 4.26 29.46 -90.86
N ILE A 182 3.94 30.38 -89.95
CA ILE A 182 3.67 31.78 -90.29
C ILE A 182 4.93 32.45 -90.82
N HIS A 183 6.07 32.32 -90.13
CA HIS A 183 7.31 32.96 -90.56
C HIS A 183 7.77 32.40 -91.90
N THR A 184 7.81 31.08 -92.09
CA THR A 184 8.24 30.51 -93.37
C THR A 184 7.24 30.82 -94.47
N TYR A 185 5.93 30.71 -94.24
CA TYR A 185 4.93 31.01 -95.27
C TYR A 185 4.96 32.49 -95.67
N ILE A 186 4.91 33.41 -94.70
CA ILE A 186 4.96 34.84 -94.98
C ILE A 186 6.30 35.22 -95.59
N HIS A 187 7.43 34.80 -94.99
CA HIS A 187 8.75 35.14 -95.49
C HIS A 187 8.96 34.58 -96.89
N THR A 188 8.67 33.29 -97.12
CA THR A 188 8.85 32.70 -98.47
C THR A 188 7.89 33.31 -99.46
N TYR A 189 6.61 33.51 -99.13
CA TYR A 189 5.65 34.12 -100.05
C TYR A 189 6.03 35.55 -100.39
N ILE A 190 6.29 36.40 -99.41
CA ILE A 190 6.69 37.79 -99.63
C ILE A 190 8.04 37.85 -100.35
N HIS A 191 9.05 37.12 -99.86
CA HIS A 191 10.38 37.14 -100.47
C HIS A 191 10.34 36.60 -101.90
N THR A 192 9.71 35.46 -102.15
CA THR A 192 9.64 34.92 -103.52
C THR A 192 8.78 35.80 -104.41
N TYR A 193 7.63 36.30 -103.95
CA TYR A 193 6.78 37.18 -104.76
C TYR A 193 7.47 38.49 -105.08
N ILE A 194 8.01 39.19 -104.08
CA ILE A 194 8.73 40.46 -104.30
C ILE A 194 10.00 40.23 -105.11
N HIS A 195 10.82 39.24 -104.77
CA HIS A 195 12.07 38.99 -105.47
C HIS A 195 11.80 38.55 -106.91
N THR A 196 10.88 37.62 -107.16
CA THR A 196 10.55 37.20 -108.53
C THR A 196 9.88 38.32 -109.30
N TYR A 197 8.98 39.10 -108.70
CA TYR A 197 8.32 40.22 -109.37
C TYR A 197 9.32 41.32 -109.70
N ILE A 198 10.15 41.77 -108.75
CA ILE A 198 11.18 42.78 -109.00
C ILE A 198 12.22 42.26 -110.00
N HIS A 199 12.71 41.03 -109.83
CA HIS A 199 13.73 40.47 -110.71
C HIS A 199 13.19 40.24 -112.12
N THR A 200 11.94 39.76 -112.29
CA THR A 200 11.33 39.65 -113.63
C THR A 200 11.01 41.03 -114.21
N TYR A 201 10.51 41.98 -113.42
CA TYR A 201 10.24 43.33 -113.88
C TYR A 201 11.54 44.04 -114.33
N ILE A 202 12.61 43.97 -113.55
CA ILE A 202 13.90 44.57 -113.93
C ILE A 202 14.58 43.80 -115.06
N HIS A 203 14.58 42.46 -115.05
CA HIS A 203 15.31 41.67 -116.04
C HIS A 203 14.57 41.54 -117.38
N ILE A 204 13.24 41.58 -117.39
CA ILE A 204 12.42 41.45 -118.60
C ILE A 204 11.99 42.83 -119.14
N ILE A 205 11.66 43.80 -118.28
CA ILE A 205 11.22 45.15 -118.69
C ILE A 205 12.38 46.17 -118.64
N GLY A 206 13.44 45.94 -117.86
CA GLY A 206 14.63 46.79 -117.86
C GLY A 206 15.30 46.99 -119.24
N PRO A 207 15.38 45.98 -120.13
CA PRO A 207 15.83 46.23 -121.50
C PRO A 207 14.79 46.97 -122.37
N PHE A 208 13.53 47.07 -121.95
CA PHE A 208 12.48 47.84 -122.64
C PHE A 208 12.38 49.30 -122.16
N ASN A 209 12.73 49.58 -120.90
CA ASN A 209 12.54 50.90 -120.26
C ASN A 209 13.85 51.66 -119.96
N ALA A 210 14.92 51.39 -120.70
CA ALA A 210 16.18 52.15 -120.62
C ALA A 210 16.05 53.65 -121.00
N TYR A 211 14.82 54.16 -121.20
CA TYR A 211 14.54 55.53 -121.58
C TYR A 211 13.93 56.45 -120.49
N ASP A 212 13.53 55.96 -119.31
CA ASP A 212 12.87 56.83 -118.30
C ASP A 212 13.28 56.57 -116.83
N ASN A 213 14.56 56.81 -116.52
CA ASN A 213 15.17 56.53 -115.21
C ASN A 213 15.16 57.70 -114.20
N LYS A 214 14.01 58.31 -113.93
CA LYS A 214 13.86 59.26 -112.80
C LYS A 214 12.71 58.96 -111.85
N LEU A 215 11.60 58.41 -112.35
CA LEU A 215 10.44 58.06 -111.52
C LEU A 215 10.65 56.76 -110.71
N ALA A 216 11.36 55.79 -111.29
CA ALA A 216 11.59 54.48 -110.67
C ALA A 216 12.44 54.56 -109.39
N ALA A 217 13.45 55.44 -109.36
CA ALA A 217 14.31 55.63 -108.20
C ALA A 217 13.57 56.28 -107.01
N GLN A 218 12.59 57.16 -107.29
CA GLN A 218 11.79 57.80 -106.24
C GLN A 218 10.74 56.85 -105.63
N CYS A 219 10.17 55.92 -106.41
CA CYS A 219 9.24 54.91 -105.90
C CYS A 219 9.92 53.86 -105.01
N LEU A 220 11.15 53.44 -105.33
CA LEU A 220 11.92 52.46 -104.55
C LEU A 220 12.27 52.97 -103.14
N ALA A 221 12.61 54.26 -103.02
CA ALA A 221 12.87 54.90 -101.72
C ALA A 221 11.61 55.00 -100.84
N HIS A 222 10.41 55.10 -101.44
CA HIS A 222 9.15 55.22 -100.71
C HIS A 222 8.60 53.87 -100.22
N ILE A 223 8.96 52.76 -100.86
CA ILE A 223 8.57 51.40 -100.44
C ILE A 223 9.50 50.88 -99.33
N SER A 224 10.80 51.18 -99.42
CA SER A 224 11.79 50.84 -98.39
C SER A 224 11.47 51.44 -97.01
N THR A 225 10.84 52.61 -96.96
CA THR A 225 10.49 53.31 -95.71
C THR A 225 9.15 52.88 -95.10
N LYS A 226 8.31 52.11 -95.82
CA LYS A 226 7.02 51.61 -95.33
C LYS A 226 7.02 50.15 -94.86
N CYS A 227 8.08 49.38 -95.16
CA CYS A 227 8.23 48.00 -94.67
C CYS A 227 8.94 47.89 -93.30
N SER A 228 9.21 49.00 -92.62
CA SER A 228 9.77 49.02 -91.28
C SER A 228 8.68 49.25 -90.22
N TRP A 229 7.75 48.31 -90.06
CA TRP A 229 6.95 48.02 -88.85
C TRP A 229 6.47 46.57 -88.91
#